data_AF-A0A7W0X1X4-F1
#
_entry.id   AF-A0A7W0X1X4-F1
#
_cell.length_a   1.000
_cell.length_b   1.000
_cell.length_c   1.000
_cell.angle_alpha   90.00
_cell.angle_beta   90.00
_cell.angle_gamma   90.00
#
_symmetry.space_group_name_H-M   'P 1'
#
loop_
_entity.id
_entity.type
_entity.pdbx_description
1 polymer ?
#
loop_
_entity_poly.entity_id
_entity_poly.type
_entity_poly.pdbx_seq_one_letter_code
_entity_poly.pdbx_strand_id
1 'polypeptide(L)' 'DVPLAYVAGDSNAGDNPFVTAVAYSNNFGGATSTTLRGVDIGQNPDALVTFVSANGGTLMTTLVVLPSIRPT' A
#
# COMPACT_ATOMS: atom_id res chain seq x y z
N ASP A 1 -4.37 18.07 -4.60
CA ASP A 1 -4.20 16.60 -4.55
C ASP A 1 -2.74 16.28 -4.80
N VAL A 2 -2.18 15.30 -4.09
CA VAL A 2 -0.77 14.88 -4.20
C VAL A 2 -0.75 13.48 -4.81
N PRO A 3 -0.09 13.28 -5.97
CA PRO A 3 0.00 11.95 -6.58
C PRO A 3 0.59 10.92 -5.63
N LEU A 4 0.11 9.67 -5.73
CA LEU A 4 0.67 8.58 -4.95
C LEU A 4 2.06 8.19 -5.50
N ALA A 5 3.00 7.97 -4.58
CA ALA A 5 4.35 7.51 -4.90
C ALA A 5 4.92 6.63 -3.78
N TYR A 6 5.68 5.61 -4.16
CA TYR A 6 6.45 4.81 -3.21
C TYR A 6 7.63 5.59 -2.63
N VAL A 7 7.91 5.40 -1.34
CA VAL A 7 9.07 6.03 -0.69
C VAL A 7 10.40 5.46 -1.22
N ALA A 8 11.48 6.23 -1.10
CA ALA A 8 12.80 5.76 -1.47
C ALA A 8 13.20 4.53 -0.65
N GLY A 9 13.73 3.49 -1.32
CA GLY A 9 14.11 2.22 -0.70
C GLY A 9 12.97 1.19 -0.60
N ASP A 10 11.76 1.53 -1.02
CA ASP A 10 10.67 0.57 -1.18
C ASP A 10 10.93 -0.42 -2.34
N SER A 11 10.37 -1.63 -2.28
CA SER A 11 10.49 -2.61 -3.36
C SER A 11 9.89 -2.12 -4.68
N ASN A 12 8.89 -1.24 -4.60
CA ASN A 12 8.20 -0.67 -5.75
C ASN A 12 8.62 0.80 -5.98
N ALA A 13 9.77 1.22 -5.45
CA ALA A 13 10.25 2.59 -5.63
C ALA A 13 10.47 2.90 -7.12
N GLY A 14 9.79 3.94 -7.62
CA GLY A 14 9.81 4.34 -9.03
C GLY A 14 8.67 3.76 -9.88
N ASP A 15 7.94 2.79 -9.36
CA ASP A 15 6.73 2.29 -9.98
C ASP A 15 5.55 3.25 -9.80
N ASN A 16 4.63 3.24 -10.76
CA ASN A 16 3.37 3.97 -10.67
C ASN A 16 2.32 3.19 -9.85
N PRO A 17 1.91 3.66 -8.66
CA PRO A 17 0.95 2.95 -7.83
C PRO A 17 -0.42 2.81 -8.51
N PHE A 18 -1.11 1.71 -8.23
CA PHE A 18 -2.49 1.49 -8.66
C PHE A 18 -3.34 0.93 -7.50
N VAL A 19 -3.58 1.81 -6.51
CA VAL A 19 -4.37 1.49 -5.31
C VAL A 19 -5.87 1.53 -5.63
N THR A 20 -6.57 0.41 -5.42
CA THR A 20 -8.01 0.27 -5.74
C THR A 20 -8.92 0.30 -4.53
N ALA A 21 -8.41 -0.04 -3.35
CA ALA A 21 -9.16 -0.04 -2.12
C ALA A 21 -8.27 0.43 -0.96
N VAL A 22 -8.88 1.12 0.01
CA VAL A 22 -8.22 1.56 1.23
C VAL A 22 -9.10 1.34 2.46
N ALA A 23 -8.48 1.10 3.60
CA ALA A 23 -9.15 1.01 4.89
C ALA A 23 -8.21 1.44 6.02
N TYR A 24 -8.79 1.99 7.09
CA TYR A 24 -8.07 2.21 8.33
C TYR A 24 -8.03 0.91 9.16
N SER A 25 -6.86 0.60 9.73
CA SER A 25 -6.76 -0.38 10.81
C SER A 25 -7.55 0.11 12.03
N ASN A 26 -8.12 -0.83 12.79
CA ASN A 26 -8.86 -0.54 14.03
C ASN A 26 -10.00 0.50 13.85
N ASN A 27 -10.74 0.41 12.74
CA ASN A 27 -11.85 1.33 12.44
C ASN A 27 -13.10 1.06 13.32
N PHE A 28 -12.96 1.25 14.62
CA PHE A 28 -14.04 1.13 15.62
C PHE A 28 -13.93 2.25 16.65
N GLY A 29 -15.05 2.55 17.32
CA GLY A 29 -15.12 3.62 18.33
C GLY A 29 -14.20 3.34 19.52
N GLY A 30 -13.39 4.33 19.90
CA GLY A 30 -12.44 4.21 21.02
C GLY A 30 -11.03 3.76 20.63
N ALA A 31 -10.75 3.52 19.34
CA ALA A 31 -9.39 3.28 18.88
C ALA A 31 -8.51 4.53 19.08
N THR A 32 -7.35 4.35 19.73
CA THR A 32 -6.38 5.44 19.97
C THR A 32 -5.36 5.59 18.86
N SER A 33 -5.25 4.59 17.98
CA SER A 33 -4.35 4.60 16.84
C SER A 33 -4.95 3.82 15.67
N THR A 34 -4.90 4.45 14.50
CA THR A 34 -5.31 3.88 13.22
C THR A 34 -4.19 4.06 12.21
N THR A 35 -4.19 3.25 11.16
CA THR A 35 -3.21 3.32 10.08
C THR A 35 -3.94 3.06 8.77
N LEU A 36 -3.80 3.97 7.81
CA LEU A 36 -4.38 3.81 6.49
C LEU A 36 -3.58 2.79 5.67
N ARG A 37 -4.24 1.74 5.20
CA ARG A 37 -3.66 0.70 4.34
C ARG A 37 -4.44 0.60 3.05
N GLY A 38 -3.77 0.19 1.97
CA GLY A 38 -4.37 0.03 0.66
C GLY A 38 -3.97 -1.27 -0.03
N VAL A 39 -4.79 -1.70 -0.98
CA VAL A 39 -4.48 -2.79 -1.90
C VAL A 39 -4.04 -2.18 -3.22
N ASP A 40 -2.78 -2.39 -3.56
CA ASP A 40 -2.20 -2.00 -4.85
C ASP A 40 -2.19 -3.21 -5.79
N ILE A 41 -2.73 -3.02 -6.98
CA ILE A 41 -2.83 -4.05 -8.04
C ILE A 41 -2.05 -3.65 -9.30
N GLY A 42 -1.02 -2.82 -9.14
CA GLY A 42 -0.15 -2.33 -10.21
C GLY A 42 0.87 -3.38 -10.67
N GLN A 43 2.16 -3.03 -10.71
CA GLN A 43 3.21 -3.93 -11.18
C GLN A 43 3.30 -5.22 -10.36
N ASN A 44 3.02 -5.14 -9.05
CA ASN A 44 2.93 -6.29 -8.17
C ASN A 44 1.45 -6.51 -7.79
N PRO A 45 0.76 -7.48 -8.42
CA PRO A 45 -0.62 -7.74 -8.07
C PRO A 45 -0.72 -8.16 -6.60
N ASP A 46 -1.70 -7.58 -5.90
CA ASP A 46 -2.04 -7.86 -4.50
C ASP A 46 -1.01 -7.38 -3.46
N ALA A 47 -0.30 -6.27 -3.72
CA ALA A 47 0.58 -5.67 -2.72
C ALA A 47 -0.21 -4.93 -1.63
N LEU A 48 0.13 -5.19 -0.36
CA LEU A 48 -0.43 -4.43 0.77
C LEU A 48 0.47 -3.24 1.07
N VAL A 49 -0.03 -2.06 0.81
CA VAL A 49 0.68 -0.80 1.05
C VAL A 49 0.17 -0.09 2.30
N THR A 50 1.06 0.60 2.99
CA THR A 50 0.74 1.49 4.10
C THR A 50 1.01 2.93 3.66
N PHE A 51 0.08 3.84 3.96
CA PHE A 51 0.30 5.26 3.75
C PHE A 51 1.21 5.79 4.88
N VAL A 52 2.46 6.10 4.54
CA VAL A 52 3.43 6.69 5.47
C VAL A 52 2.98 8.08 5.92
N SER A 53 2.30 8.79 5.02
CA SER A 53 1.58 10.03 5.29
C SER A 53 0.24 9.96 4.56
N ALA A 54 -0.87 9.86 5.31
CA ALA A 54 -2.21 9.71 4.72
C ALA A 54 -2.56 10.84 3.75
N ASN A 55 -2.08 12.07 4.02
CA ASN A 55 -2.31 13.24 3.16
C ASN A 55 -1.10 13.59 2.28
N GLY A 56 0.02 12.88 2.42
CA GLY A 56 1.28 13.16 1.71
C GLY A 56 1.48 12.33 0.45
N GLY A 57 0.59 11.40 0.13
CA GLY A 57 0.67 10.56 -1.06
C GLY A 57 1.82 9.54 -1.04
N THR A 58 2.47 9.31 0.10
CA THR A 58 3.62 8.41 0.18
C THR A 58 3.23 7.02 0.65
N LEU A 59 3.65 6.00 -0.09
CA LEU A 59 3.36 4.59 0.16
C LEU A 59 4.62 3.81 0.56
N MET A 60 4.43 2.82 1.42
CA MET A 60 5.43 1.78 1.70
C MET A 60 4.78 0.41 1.59
N THR A 61 5.39 -0.46 0.82
CA THR A 61 5.02 -1.85 0.63
C THR A 61 5.33 -2.62 1.91
N THR A 62 4.29 -3.15 2.55
CA THR A 62 4.40 -3.87 3.82
C THR A 62 4.25 -5.38 3.66
N LEU A 63 3.67 -5.83 2.56
CA LEU A 63 3.64 -7.22 2.15
C LEU A 63 3.70 -7.27 0.63
N VAL A 64 4.70 -8.00 0.12
CA VAL A 64 4.71 -8.47 -1.26
C VAL A 64 4.23 -9.91 -1.24
N VAL A 65 3.19 -10.22 -1.99
CA VAL A 65 2.84 -11.62 -2.27
C VAL A 65 3.90 -12.13 -3.25
N LEU A 66 4.74 -13.07 -2.80
CA LEU A 66 5.70 -13.72 -3.68
C LEU A 66 4.93 -14.32 -4.87
N PRO A 67 5.41 -14.18 -6.12
CA PRO A 67 4.71 -14.72 -7.27
C PRO A 67 4.43 -16.20 -7.03
N SER A 68 3.15 -16.56 -7.08
CA SER A 68 2.69 -17.93 -6.92
C SER A 68 3.48 -18.83 -7.88
N ILE A 69 4.10 -19.88 -7.35
CA ILE A 69 4.66 -20.99 -8.12
C ILE A 69 3.51 -21.78 -8.78
N ARG A 70 2.72 -21.14 -9.64
CA ARG A 70 1.74 -21.83 -10.46
C ARG A 70 2.53 -22.61 -11.50
N PRO A 71 2.58 -23.96 -11.44
CA PRO A 71 3.27 -24.73 -12.46
C PRO A 71 2.51 -24.53 -13.76
N THR A 72 3.23 -24.21 -14.83
CA THR A 72 2.72 -24.25 -16.20
C THR A 72 2.36 -25.66 -16.60
#